data_AF-A0A0X1RYG9-F1
#
_entry.id   AF-A0A0X1RYG9-F1
#
_cell.length_a   1.000
_cell.length_b   1.000
_cell.length_c   1.000
_cell.angle_alpha   90.00
_cell.angle_beta   90.00
_cell.angle_gamma   90.00
#
_symmetry.space_group_name_H-M   'P 1'
#
loop_
_entity.id
_entity.type
_entity.pdbx_description
1 polymer ?
#
loop_
_entity_poly.entity_id
_entity_poly.type
_entity_poly.pdbx_seq_one_letter_code
_entity_poly.pdbx_strand_id
1 'polypeptide(L)'
;MNNLQSITLDHVTFFPPVVQRQAEQLLLKMNASVEAAIWHEVSLGYATIHVPEIIYNERLTQKHIEMCGHIEKQQYYCLFSRHFQWKVRVDALRQLHKMDALYDWTIPFLMLGTADYSMEVQQLSRQLLSTFDAREIERISYHNVSFLHAIKSLALQKPY
;
A
#
# COMPACT_ATOMS: atom_id res chain seq x y z
N MET A 1 -9.01 -20.65 11.21
CA MET A 1 -7.60 -20.27 11.45
C MET A 1 -7.06 -19.75 10.14
N ASN A 2 -6.83 -18.45 10.01
CA ASN A 2 -6.16 -17.91 8.82
C ASN A 2 -4.70 -18.36 8.93
N ASN A 3 -4.25 -19.17 7.97
CA ASN A 3 -2.84 -19.50 7.81
C ASN A 3 -2.12 -18.19 7.47
N LEU A 4 -1.57 -17.53 8.49
CA LEU A 4 -0.62 -16.46 8.31
C LEU A 4 0.57 -17.09 7.58
N GLN A 5 0.71 -16.83 6.29
CA GLN A 5 1.92 -17.20 5.57
C GLN A 5 2.98 -16.16 5.94
N SER A 6 4.02 -16.59 6.65
CA SER A 6 5.21 -15.78 6.87
C SER A 6 5.89 -15.61 5.52
N ILE A 7 5.64 -14.47 4.90
CA ILE A 7 6.26 -14.07 3.65
C ILE A 7 7.57 -13.34 4.02
N THR A 8 8.72 -13.97 3.78
CA THR A 8 10.05 -13.36 4.04
C THR A 8 10.32 -12.18 3.10
N LEU A 9 11.31 -11.33 3.43
CA LEU A 9 11.73 -10.16 2.63
C LEU A 9 11.88 -10.46 1.12
N ASP A 10 12.29 -11.67 0.79
CA ASP A 10 12.52 -12.17 -0.57
C ASP A 10 11.24 -12.15 -1.43
N HIS A 11 10.09 -12.17 -0.79
CA HIS A 11 8.76 -12.10 -1.40
C HIS A 11 8.12 -10.70 -1.29
N VAL A 12 8.72 -9.77 -0.53
CA VAL A 12 8.42 -8.31 -0.59
C VAL A 12 9.24 -7.66 -1.70
N THR A 13 9.52 -8.44 -2.74
CA THR A 13 9.98 -7.94 -4.01
C THR A 13 8.76 -7.35 -4.74
N PHE A 14 8.99 -6.52 -5.75
CA PHE A 14 7.91 -5.98 -6.61
C PHE A 14 7.15 -4.78 -6.02
N PHE A 15 7.90 -3.75 -5.64
CA PHE A 15 7.44 -2.38 -5.91
C PHE A 15 7.73 -2.03 -7.37
N PRO A 16 7.05 -1.03 -7.97
CA PRO A 16 7.38 -0.64 -9.33
C PRO A 16 8.86 -0.24 -9.36
N PRO A 17 9.61 -0.51 -10.44
CA PRO A 17 11.06 -0.32 -10.50
C PRO A 17 11.53 1.08 -10.06
N VAL A 18 10.68 2.10 -10.24
CA VAL A 18 10.94 3.49 -9.83
C VAL A 18 11.00 3.69 -8.30
N VAL A 19 10.23 2.92 -7.53
CA VAL A 19 10.21 2.97 -6.05
C VAL A 19 11.03 1.84 -5.44
N GLN A 20 11.30 0.78 -6.20
CA GLN A 20 11.97 -0.42 -5.72
C GLN A 20 13.30 -0.13 -5.03
N ARG A 21 14.19 0.69 -5.62
CA ARG A 21 15.47 1.03 -4.96
C ARG A 21 15.28 1.76 -3.62
N GLN A 22 14.27 2.62 -3.52
CA GLN A 22 13.97 3.35 -2.28
C GLN A 22 13.40 2.39 -1.23
N ALA A 23 12.49 1.51 -1.62
CA ALA A 23 11.92 0.49 -0.76
C ALA A 23 12.98 -0.53 -0.29
N GLU A 24 13.88 -0.98 -1.17
CA GLU A 24 14.98 -1.88 -0.82
C GLU A 24 15.96 -1.23 0.15
N GLN A 25 16.33 0.05 -0.07
CA GLN A 25 17.17 0.80 0.86
C GLN A 25 16.50 0.96 2.23
N LEU A 26 15.19 1.19 2.27
CA LEU A 26 14.42 1.22 3.50
C LEU A 26 14.45 -0.16 4.19
N LEU A 27 14.17 -1.24 3.47
CA LEU A 27 14.20 -2.61 3.99
C LEU A 27 15.57 -3.01 4.56
N LEU A 28 16.65 -2.66 3.85
CA LEU A 28 18.03 -2.89 4.31
C LEU A 28 18.34 -2.10 5.59
N LYS A 29 17.92 -0.83 5.68
CA LYS A 29 18.04 -0.02 6.91
C LYS A 29 17.19 -0.57 8.06
N MET A 30 16.14 -1.33 7.75
CA MET A 30 15.15 -1.80 8.71
C MET A 30 15.52 -3.12 9.37
N ASN A 31 16.27 -4.01 8.71
CA ASN A 31 16.43 -5.42 9.12
C ASN A 31 15.09 -6.08 9.52
N ALA A 32 13.98 -5.63 8.92
CA ALA A 32 12.65 -5.97 9.39
C ALA A 32 12.07 -7.12 8.57
N SER A 33 11.57 -8.14 9.26
CA SER A 33 10.66 -9.13 8.68
C SER A 33 9.27 -8.50 8.56
N VAL A 34 8.87 -8.16 7.33
CA VAL A 34 7.51 -7.72 7.04
C VAL A 34 6.67 -8.97 6.79
N GLU A 35 5.69 -9.21 7.65
CA GLU A 35 4.72 -10.30 7.45
C GLU A 35 3.42 -9.71 6.93
N ALA A 36 2.72 -10.42 6.04
CA ALA A 36 1.37 -10.02 5.66
C ALA A 36 0.46 -11.22 5.49
N ALA A 37 -0.77 -11.13 5.98
CA ALA A 37 -1.72 -12.23 5.92
C ALA A 37 -2.20 -12.49 4.49
N ILE A 38 -2.39 -11.42 3.71
CA ILE A 38 -2.92 -11.47 2.34
C ILE A 38 -2.18 -10.43 1.51
N TRP A 39 -1.71 -10.87 0.34
CA TRP A 39 -1.13 -10.04 -0.69
C TRP A 39 -1.99 -10.09 -1.95
N HIS A 40 -2.18 -8.93 -2.56
CA HIS A 40 -2.84 -8.78 -3.85
C HIS A 40 -1.79 -8.50 -4.90
N GLU A 41 -1.66 -9.38 -5.89
CA GLU A 41 -0.84 -9.13 -7.06
C GLU A 41 -1.60 -8.17 -8.01
N VAL A 42 -0.96 -7.06 -8.37
CA VAL A 42 -1.55 -6.02 -9.20
C VAL A 42 -0.60 -5.61 -10.32
N SER A 43 -1.02 -5.79 -11.56
CA SER A 43 -0.32 -5.31 -12.75
C SER A 43 -0.54 -3.81 -12.98
N LEU A 44 0.56 -3.06 -13.02
CA LEU A 44 0.61 -1.68 -13.48
C LEU A 44 0.92 -1.59 -14.99
N GLY A 45 0.89 -2.70 -15.73
CA GLY A 45 1.18 -2.75 -17.17
C GLY A 45 2.67 -2.81 -17.52
N TYR A 46 3.52 -2.01 -16.86
CA TYR A 46 4.98 -2.08 -17.01
C TYR A 46 5.68 -2.82 -15.86
N ALA A 47 4.94 -3.10 -14.79
CA ALA A 47 5.42 -3.83 -13.62
C ALA A 47 4.25 -4.54 -12.96
N THR A 48 4.53 -5.62 -12.26
CA THR A 48 3.60 -6.21 -11.30
C THR A 48 4.03 -5.75 -9.92
N ILE A 49 3.08 -5.42 -9.05
CA ILE A 49 3.33 -5.06 -7.67
C ILE A 49 2.52 -5.94 -6.71
N HIS A 50 3.02 -6.08 -5.48
CA HIS A 50 2.28 -6.77 -4.42
C HIS A 50 1.76 -5.76 -3.41
N VAL A 51 0.44 -5.72 -3.27
CA VAL A 51 -0.25 -4.78 -2.39
C VAL A 51 -0.78 -5.56 -1.19
N PRO A 52 -0.27 -5.30 0.02
CA PRO A 52 -0.67 -6.07 1.18
C PRO A 52 -2.02 -5.57 1.70
N GLU A 53 -2.95 -6.51 1.87
CA GLU A 53 -4.21 -6.23 2.55
C GLU A 53 -4.01 -6.07 4.04
N ILE A 54 -3.14 -6.88 4.66
CA ILE A 54 -2.83 -6.88 6.09
C ILE A 54 -1.35 -7.11 6.35
N ILE A 55 -0.59 -6.08 6.72
CA ILE A 55 0.80 -6.09 7.22
C ILE A 55 0.91 -6.18 8.75
N TYR A 56 1.74 -7.12 9.19
CA TYR A 56 2.33 -7.21 10.51
C TYR A 56 3.81 -6.85 10.40
N ASN A 57 4.21 -5.82 11.12
CA ASN A 57 5.61 -5.40 11.14
C ASN A 57 5.97 -4.86 12.53
N GLU A 58 7.23 -5.02 12.91
CA GLU A 58 7.78 -4.33 14.05
C GLU A 58 7.89 -2.83 13.74
N ARG A 59 7.71 -1.99 14.77
CA ARG A 59 7.83 -0.56 14.60
C ARG A 59 9.29 -0.22 14.34
N LEU A 60 9.56 0.48 13.24
CA LEU A 60 10.88 1.04 13.00
C LEU A 60 11.38 1.84 14.22
N THR A 61 12.66 1.68 14.55
CA THR A 61 13.31 2.54 15.53
C THR A 61 13.30 3.98 15.02
N GLN A 62 13.14 4.93 15.94
CA GLN A 62 13.10 6.35 15.63
C GLN A 62 14.34 6.80 14.85
N LYS A 63 15.52 6.28 15.22
CA LYS A 63 16.80 6.53 14.56
C LYS A 63 16.79 6.19 13.07
N HIS A 64 16.17 5.07 12.67
CA HIS A 64 16.13 4.68 11.25
C HIS A 64 15.19 5.58 10.44
N ILE A 65 14.04 5.96 11.01
CA ILE A 65 13.10 6.89 10.38
C ILE A 65 13.72 8.28 10.16
N GLU A 66 14.57 8.74 11.08
CA GLU A 66 15.24 10.04 11.01
C GLU A 66 16.31 10.11 9.91
N MET A 67 16.84 8.97 9.47
CA MET A 67 17.79 8.89 8.37
C MET A 67 17.14 8.79 6.98
N CYS A 68 15.81 8.77 6.91
CA CYS A 68 15.06 8.71 5.67
C CYS A 68 14.67 10.11 5.20
N GLY A 69 14.71 10.33 3.89
CA GLY A 69 14.12 11.52 3.28
C GLY A 69 12.61 11.59 3.52
N HIS A 70 12.02 12.77 3.35
CA HIS A 70 10.59 12.98 3.60
C HIS A 70 9.70 12.04 2.78
N ILE A 71 9.99 11.87 1.48
CA ILE A 71 9.26 10.95 0.58
C ILE A 71 9.42 9.51 1.05
N GLU A 72 10.66 9.06 1.28
CA GLU A 72 10.97 7.70 1.72
C GLU A 72 10.26 7.35 3.04
N LYS A 73 10.18 8.31 3.97
CA LYS A 73 9.45 8.16 5.22
C LYS A 73 7.95 7.96 5.00
N GLN A 74 7.33 8.70 4.07
CA GLN A 74 5.92 8.49 3.75
C GLN A 74 5.70 7.17 3.02
N GLN A 75 6.54 6.84 2.05
CA GLN A 75 6.51 5.53 1.39
C GLN A 75 6.60 4.41 2.43
N TYR A 76 7.49 4.52 3.42
CA TYR A 76 7.55 3.54 4.51
C TYR A 76 6.22 3.42 5.27
N TYR A 77 5.61 4.54 5.67
CA TYR A 77 4.34 4.48 6.40
C TYR A 77 3.19 3.95 5.54
N CYS A 78 3.18 4.20 4.23
CA CYS A 78 2.22 3.60 3.32
C CYS A 78 2.43 2.08 3.20
N LEU A 79 3.67 1.67 3.00
CA LEU A 79 4.04 0.35 2.53
C LEU A 79 4.26 -0.67 3.65
N PHE A 80 4.59 -0.23 4.86
CA PHE A 80 5.06 -1.12 5.92
C PHE A 80 4.44 -0.85 7.30
N SER A 81 3.47 0.07 7.41
CA SER A 81 2.79 0.31 8.69
C SER A 81 1.92 -0.88 9.08
N ARG A 82 2.01 -1.29 10.35
CA ARG A 82 1.24 -2.38 10.95
C ARG A 82 -0.28 -2.09 10.95
N HIS A 83 -1.06 -3.16 10.78
CA HIS A 83 -2.46 -3.16 10.36
C HIS A 83 -3.59 -2.67 11.28
N PHE A 84 -3.33 -1.85 12.28
CA PHE A 84 -4.44 -1.18 12.97
C PHE A 84 -4.83 0.16 12.36
N GLN A 85 -4.10 0.64 11.37
CA GLN A 85 -4.18 2.05 10.97
C GLN A 85 -4.04 2.20 9.45
N TRP A 86 -5.04 1.78 8.67
CA TRP A 86 -5.21 2.28 7.30
C TRP A 86 -5.17 3.82 7.26
N LYS A 87 -5.63 4.46 8.35
CA LYS A 87 -5.44 5.89 8.59
C LYS A 87 -3.99 6.35 8.41
N VAL A 88 -2.99 5.64 8.97
CA VAL A 88 -1.57 6.00 8.79
C VAL A 88 -1.14 5.89 7.33
N ARG A 89 -1.59 4.85 6.61
CA ARG A 89 -1.25 4.68 5.19
C ARG A 89 -1.84 5.79 4.34
N VAL A 90 -3.13 6.06 4.53
CA VAL A 90 -3.82 7.09 3.75
C VAL A 90 -3.33 8.49 4.13
N ASP A 91 -2.97 8.72 5.41
CA ASP A 91 -2.30 9.95 5.82
C ASP A 91 -0.95 10.11 5.13
N ALA A 92 -0.15 9.05 5.04
CA ALA A 92 1.13 9.09 4.34
C ALA A 92 0.96 9.29 2.83
N LEU A 93 -0.05 8.68 2.19
CA LEU A 93 -0.44 8.95 0.80
C LEU A 93 -0.87 10.41 0.61
N ARG A 94 -1.61 11.00 1.57
CA ARG A 94 -1.97 12.42 1.56
C ARG A 94 -0.74 13.32 1.67
N GLN A 95 0.28 12.94 2.44
CA GLN A 95 1.53 13.69 2.49
C GLN A 95 2.29 13.59 1.17
N LEU A 96 2.36 12.40 0.55
CA LEU A 96 2.94 12.22 -0.78
C LEU A 96 2.22 13.08 -1.83
N HIS A 97 0.89 13.19 -1.74
CA HIS A 97 0.11 14.06 -2.63
C HIS A 97 0.50 15.52 -2.51
N LYS A 98 0.66 16.03 -1.29
CA LYS A 98 1.12 17.41 -1.04
C LYS A 98 2.53 17.68 -1.57
N MET A 99 3.32 16.63 -1.75
CA MET A 99 4.69 16.69 -2.27
C MET A 99 4.76 16.41 -3.78
N ASP A 100 3.62 16.29 -4.47
CA ASP A 100 3.53 15.89 -5.89
C ASP A 100 4.27 14.57 -6.17
N ALA A 101 4.20 13.65 -5.21
CA ALA A 101 4.90 12.37 -5.21
C ALA A 101 3.91 11.17 -5.18
N LEU A 102 2.67 11.40 -5.62
CA LEU A 102 1.71 10.34 -5.91
C LEU A 102 1.93 9.85 -7.34
N TYR A 103 2.11 8.53 -7.46
CA TYR A 103 2.29 7.86 -8.75
C TYR A 103 1.28 6.72 -8.86
N ASP A 104 1.16 6.15 -10.05
CA ASP A 104 0.21 5.09 -10.39
C ASP A 104 0.25 3.87 -9.45
N TRP A 105 1.41 3.54 -8.90
CA TRP A 105 1.56 2.47 -7.90
C TRP A 105 0.75 2.69 -6.63
N THR A 106 0.35 3.93 -6.34
CA THR A 106 -0.50 4.27 -5.19
C THR A 106 -1.99 4.03 -5.47
N ILE A 107 -2.40 3.94 -6.74
CA ILE A 107 -3.79 3.70 -7.13
C ILE A 107 -4.33 2.41 -6.48
N PRO A 108 -3.65 1.26 -6.55
CA PRO A 108 -4.11 0.03 -5.88
C PRO A 108 -4.28 0.17 -4.36
N PHE A 109 -3.39 0.91 -3.69
CA PHE A 109 -3.51 1.16 -2.25
C PHE A 109 -4.74 2.01 -1.93
N LEU A 110 -5.00 3.05 -2.73
CA LEU A 110 -6.18 3.88 -2.59
C LEU A 110 -7.46 3.10 -2.88
N MET A 111 -7.45 2.22 -3.89
CA MET A 111 -8.58 1.33 -4.20
C MET A 111 -8.92 0.42 -3.01
N LEU A 112 -7.92 -0.22 -2.38
CA LEU A 112 -8.14 -1.00 -1.15
C LEU A 112 -8.68 -0.13 0.00
N GLY A 113 -8.12 1.06 0.19
CA GLY A 113 -8.59 2.01 1.21
C GLY A 113 -10.07 2.41 1.04
N THR A 114 -10.63 2.32 -0.18
CA THR A 114 -12.07 2.57 -0.40
C THR A 114 -12.99 1.49 0.18
N ALA A 115 -12.45 0.32 0.54
CA ALA A 115 -13.17 -0.78 1.17
C ALA A 115 -12.91 -0.87 2.69
N ASP A 116 -12.16 0.07 3.28
CA ASP A 116 -11.88 0.11 4.72
C ASP A 116 -13.15 0.34 5.55
N TYR A 117 -13.18 -0.07 6.82
CA TYR A 117 -14.33 0.14 7.71
C TYR A 117 -14.53 1.60 8.13
N SER A 118 -13.46 2.40 8.18
CA SER A 118 -13.52 3.81 8.55
C SER A 118 -14.02 4.66 7.38
N MET A 119 -15.15 5.34 7.57
CA MET A 119 -15.67 6.31 6.60
C MET A 119 -14.65 7.41 6.25
N GLU A 120 -13.83 7.83 7.21
CA GLU A 120 -12.76 8.82 7.01
C GLU A 120 -11.72 8.30 6.00
N VAL A 121 -11.29 7.04 6.18
CA VAL A 121 -10.33 6.39 5.28
C VAL A 121 -10.93 6.21 3.89
N GLN A 122 -12.18 5.76 3.79
CA GLN A 122 -12.86 5.59 2.51
C GLN A 122 -12.96 6.91 1.74
N GLN A 123 -13.41 7.98 2.42
CA GLN A 123 -13.58 9.30 1.79
C GLN A 123 -12.26 9.88 1.33
N LEU A 124 -11.23 9.84 2.18
CA LEU A 124 -9.91 10.36 1.82
C LEU A 124 -9.28 9.55 0.69
N SER A 125 -9.44 8.22 0.70
CA SER A 125 -8.94 7.37 -0.38
C SER A 125 -9.59 7.71 -1.72
N ARG A 126 -10.93 7.90 -1.73
CA ARG A 126 -11.67 8.33 -2.93
C ARG A 126 -11.25 9.71 -3.42
N GLN A 127 -11.03 10.64 -2.48
CA GLN A 127 -10.59 11.99 -2.82
C GLN A 127 -9.20 11.96 -3.49
N LEU A 128 -8.23 11.25 -2.90
CA LEU A 128 -6.90 11.13 -3.50
C LEU A 128 -6.96 10.38 -4.83
N LEU A 129 -7.77 9.32 -4.93
CA LEU A 129 -7.93 8.56 -6.17
C LEU A 129 -8.48 9.45 -7.30
N SER A 130 -9.37 10.39 -7.00
CA SER A 130 -9.92 11.33 -7.99
C SER A 130 -8.90 12.32 -8.58
N THR A 131 -7.68 12.38 -8.02
CA THR A 131 -6.60 13.22 -8.55
C THR A 131 -5.83 12.57 -9.70
N PHE A 132 -6.01 11.26 -9.91
CA PHE A 132 -5.42 10.52 -11.02
C PHE A 132 -6.26 10.62 -12.29
N ASP A 133 -5.63 10.46 -13.44
CA ASP A 133 -6.34 10.31 -14.72
C ASP A 133 -7.25 9.08 -14.66
N ALA A 134 -8.52 9.25 -15.01
CA ALA A 134 -9.50 8.17 -15.07
C ALA A 134 -9.04 7.01 -15.96
N ARG A 135 -8.28 7.30 -17.03
CA ARG A 135 -7.73 6.27 -17.93
C ARG A 135 -6.72 5.37 -17.23
N GLU A 136 -5.92 5.90 -16.31
CA GLU A 136 -4.97 5.11 -15.53
C GLU A 136 -5.69 4.20 -14.54
N ILE A 137 -6.76 4.71 -13.90
CA ILE A 137 -7.62 3.94 -13.00
C ILE A 137 -8.31 2.81 -13.77
N GLU A 138 -8.88 3.10 -14.95
CA GLU A 138 -9.53 2.11 -15.82
C GLU A 138 -8.54 1.06 -16.32
N ARG A 139 -7.35 1.50 -16.76
CA ARG A 139 -6.28 0.61 -17.21
C ARG A 139 -5.87 -0.35 -16.10
N ILE A 140 -5.60 0.13 -14.89
CA ILE A 140 -5.27 -0.72 -13.74
C ILE A 140 -6.47 -1.62 -13.40
N SER A 141 -7.70 -1.10 -13.43
CA SER A 141 -8.90 -1.89 -13.15
C SER A 141 -9.07 -3.07 -14.12
N TYR A 142 -8.89 -2.82 -15.41
CA TYR A 142 -9.10 -3.80 -16.48
C TYR A 142 -8.14 -5.00 -16.38
N HIS A 143 -6.87 -4.74 -16.06
CA HIS A 143 -5.85 -5.80 -15.96
C HIS A 143 -5.91 -6.59 -14.65
N ASN A 144 -6.70 -6.14 -13.67
CA ASN A 144 -6.65 -6.66 -12.29
C ASN A 144 -8.04 -7.05 -11.76
N VAL A 145 -8.80 -7.81 -12.57
CA VAL A 145 -10.18 -8.22 -12.24
C VAL A 145 -10.26 -8.96 -10.91
N SER A 146 -9.33 -9.90 -10.63
CA SER A 146 -9.27 -10.65 -9.37
C SER A 146 -9.09 -9.73 -8.15
N PHE A 147 -8.23 -8.72 -8.28
CA PHE A 147 -8.01 -7.72 -7.24
C PHE A 147 -9.27 -6.88 -6.97
N LEU A 148 -9.98 -6.45 -8.03
CA LEU A 148 -11.25 -5.74 -7.87
C LEU A 148 -12.34 -6.60 -7.21
N HIS A 149 -12.36 -7.90 -7.49
CA HIS A 149 -13.25 -8.82 -6.78
C HIS A 149 -12.92 -8.90 -5.30
N ALA A 150 -11.64 -8.94 -4.92
CA ALA A 150 -11.23 -8.92 -3.52
C ALA A 150 -11.68 -7.63 -2.81
N ILE A 151 -11.46 -6.46 -3.42
CA ILE A 151 -11.91 -5.17 -2.89
C ILE A 151 -13.43 -5.17 -2.65
N LYS A 152 -14.21 -5.66 -3.62
CA LYS A 152 -15.68 -5.75 -3.49
C LYS A 152 -16.09 -6.68 -2.34
N SER A 153 -15.44 -7.83 -2.22
CA SER A 153 -15.69 -8.77 -1.13
C SER A 153 -15.42 -8.15 0.24
N LEU A 154 -14.33 -7.39 0.40
CA LEU A 154 -14.02 -6.67 1.63
C LEU A 154 -15.10 -5.65 1.99
N ALA A 155 -15.57 -4.88 1.01
CA ALA A 155 -16.62 -3.88 1.22
C ALA A 155 -17.97 -4.48 1.66
N LEU A 156 -18.21 -5.77 1.37
CA LEU A 156 -19.42 -6.51 1.73
C LEU A 156 -19.33 -7.18 3.11
N GLN A 157 -18.14 -7.45 3.63
CA GLN A 157 -17.91 -8.07 4.95
C GLN A 157 -18.12 -7.10 6.14
N LYS A 158 -19.09 -6.19 6.04
CA LYS A 158 -19.39 -5.23 7.11
C LYS A 158 -19.81 -5.98 8.38
N PRO A 159 -19.10 -5.81 9.51
CA PRO A 159 -19.63 -6.27 10.78
C PRO A 159 -20.85 -5.39 11.08
N TYR A 160 -22.01 -6.02 11.25
CA TYR A 160 -23.18 -5.39 11.87
C TYR A 160 -22.88 -5.05 13.33
#